data_AF-A0A3D2MXC0-F1
#
_entry.id   AF-A0A3D2MXC0-F1
#
_cell.length_a   1.000
_cell.length_b   1.000
_cell.length_c   1.000
_cell.angle_alpha   90.00
_cell.angle_beta   90.00
_cell.angle_gamma   90.00
#
_symmetry.space_group_name_H-M   'P 1'
#
loop_
_entity.id
_entity.type
_entity.pdbx_description
1 polymer ?
#
loop_
_entity_poly.entity_id
_entity_poly.type
_entity_poly.pdbx_seq_one_letter_code
_entity_poly.pdbx_strand_id
1 'polypeptide(L)'
;KGIGNGISLLIFAGIVAGLPQAIGQSLEQARQGELNILILLGVLALAIIVIALVVFIERGQRRVTVNYAKRQQGRQMYQAPASHLPLKVNMAGVIPAIFASSILLFPASVAQWFGSADSSDWLQDLAVAIGPGQPLNIILFTGFIVFFCFFYTALMFNPSEVADNLKRSGAFVPGIRPGKQTANYIDGVLTRLTIFGSAYIALVCLLPQFLVVMFNVPFYLGGTSMLIVVVVVMDFMSQVQSHLMSHQYEGVMKKANLSSIGSAGRVR
;
A
#
# COMPACT_ATOMS: atom_id res chain seq x y z
N LYS A 1 -4.22 14.61 -17.98
CA LYS A 1 -4.37 14.42 -16.51
C LYS A 1 -3.34 13.37 -16.10
N GLY A 2 -2.56 13.60 -15.04
CA GLY A 2 -1.46 12.71 -14.64
C GLY A 2 -1.93 11.29 -14.29
N ILE A 3 -1.01 10.33 -14.31
CA ILE A 3 -1.21 8.94 -13.88
C ILE A 3 -0.67 8.83 -12.46
N GLY A 4 -1.44 8.26 -11.52
CA GLY A 4 -1.03 8.14 -10.12
C GLY A 4 -1.77 9.04 -9.14
N ASN A 5 -1.57 8.78 -7.86
CA ASN A 5 -1.84 9.74 -6.80
C ASN A 5 -0.65 10.73 -6.73
N GLY A 6 -0.92 12.01 -7.00
CA GLY A 6 0.13 13.03 -7.16
C GLY A 6 0.97 13.25 -5.89
N ILE A 7 0.34 13.18 -4.71
CA ILE A 7 1.03 13.38 -3.43
C ILE A 7 2.04 12.24 -3.20
N SER A 8 1.65 10.99 -3.45
CA SER A 8 2.54 9.85 -3.27
C SER A 8 3.72 9.85 -4.26
N LEU A 9 3.50 10.31 -5.50
CA LEU A 9 4.57 10.44 -6.50
C LEU A 9 5.59 11.52 -6.12
N LEU A 10 5.15 12.63 -5.53
CA LEU A 10 6.06 13.67 -5.02
C LEU A 10 6.93 13.16 -3.87
N ILE A 11 6.33 12.44 -2.91
CA ILE A 11 7.08 11.83 -1.79
C ILE A 11 8.06 10.79 -2.32
N PHE A 12 7.62 9.94 -3.25
CA PHE A 12 8.47 8.95 -3.90
C PHE A 12 9.67 9.59 -4.60
N ALA A 13 9.45 10.64 -5.40
CA ALA A 13 10.52 11.35 -6.09
C ALA A 13 11.52 11.96 -5.10
N GLY A 14 11.05 12.53 -3.99
CA GLY A 14 11.90 13.06 -2.93
C GLY A 14 12.80 12.00 -2.28
N ILE A 15 12.26 10.83 -1.97
CA ILE A 15 13.03 9.71 -1.40
C ILE A 15 14.05 9.18 -2.42
N VAL A 16 13.61 8.94 -3.66
CA VAL A 16 14.47 8.38 -4.71
C VAL A 16 15.60 9.32 -5.10
N ALA A 17 15.37 10.63 -5.08
CA ALA A 17 16.41 11.63 -5.32
C ALA A 17 17.55 11.58 -4.28
N GLY A 18 17.27 11.15 -3.05
CA GLY A 18 18.28 10.99 -1.99
C GLY A 18 19.06 9.67 -2.05
N LEU A 19 18.57 8.66 -2.76
CA LEU A 19 19.21 7.33 -2.82
C LEU A 19 20.61 7.35 -3.43
N PRO A 20 20.89 8.04 -4.56
CA PRO A 20 22.23 8.06 -5.15
C PRO A 20 23.28 8.64 -4.20
N GLN A 21 22.92 9.69 -3.46
CA GLN A 21 23.82 10.31 -2.48
C GLN A 21 24.09 9.37 -1.30
N ALA A 22 23.06 8.70 -0.77
CA ALA A 22 23.21 7.73 0.30
C ALA A 22 24.10 6.54 -0.08
N ILE A 23 23.95 6.03 -1.30
CA ILE A 23 24.80 4.95 -1.84
C ILE A 23 26.25 5.45 -2.01
N GLY A 24 26.44 6.66 -2.54
CA GLY A 24 27.76 7.28 -2.68
C GLY A 24 28.50 7.40 -1.34
N GLN A 25 27.83 7.92 -0.32
CA GLN A 25 28.38 8.04 1.04
C GLN A 25 28.70 6.67 1.66
N SER A 26 27.81 5.69 1.48
CA SER A 26 28.03 4.34 2.00
C SER A 26 29.25 3.65 1.35
N LEU A 27 29.47 3.88 0.04
CA LEU A 27 30.63 3.37 -0.68
C LEU A 27 31.93 4.08 -0.30
N GLU A 28 31.88 5.38 -0.02
CA GLU A 28 33.04 6.13 0.49
C GLU A 28 33.44 5.67 1.89
N GLN A 29 32.48 5.47 2.80
CA GLN A 29 32.73 4.92 4.15
C GLN A 29 33.30 3.50 4.10
N ALA A 30 32.83 2.67 3.16
CA ALA A 30 33.38 1.35 2.91
C ALA A 30 34.82 1.39 2.35
N ARG A 31 35.15 2.39 1.52
CA ARG A 31 36.52 2.61 1.02
C ARG A 31 37.47 3.14 2.09
N GLN A 32 36.97 3.98 3.00
CA GLN A 32 37.74 4.53 4.12
C GLN A 32 37.98 3.51 5.25
N GLY A 33 37.33 2.34 5.18
CA GLY A 33 37.50 1.25 6.14
C GLY A 33 36.72 1.42 7.45
N GLU A 34 35.89 2.47 7.57
CA GLU A 34 35.00 2.67 8.71
C GLU A 34 33.88 1.62 8.75
N LEU A 35 33.44 1.14 7.59
CA LEU A 35 32.46 0.07 7.47
C LEU A 35 33.08 -1.20 6.91
N ASN A 36 32.92 -2.30 7.65
CA ASN A 36 33.33 -3.62 7.18
C ASN A 36 32.52 -4.00 5.93
N ILE A 37 33.19 -4.35 4.83
CA ILE A 37 32.59 -4.70 3.55
C ILE A 37 31.55 -5.84 3.69
N LEU A 38 31.76 -6.76 4.64
CA LEU A 38 30.83 -7.85 4.95
C LEU A 38 29.49 -7.33 5.51
N ILE A 39 29.52 -6.31 6.36
CA ILE A 39 28.32 -5.73 6.97
C ILE A 39 27.52 -4.99 5.91
N LEU A 40 28.18 -4.22 5.04
CA LEU A 40 27.53 -3.54 3.92
C LEU A 40 26.80 -4.53 3.00
N LEU A 41 27.45 -5.65 2.67
CA LEU A 41 26.87 -6.68 1.82
C LEU A 41 25.70 -7.42 2.51
N GLY A 42 25.81 -7.67 3.82
CA GLY A 42 24.72 -8.23 4.63
C GLY A 42 23.49 -7.32 4.71
N VAL A 43 23.72 -6.01 4.87
CA VAL A 43 22.66 -4.99 4.89
C VAL A 43 21.96 -4.89 3.53
N LEU A 44 22.71 -4.93 2.42
CA LEU A 44 22.14 -4.93 1.07
C LEU A 44 21.31 -6.19 0.81
N ALA A 45 21.81 -7.36 1.22
CA ALA A 45 21.06 -8.62 1.11
C ALA A 45 19.76 -8.57 1.92
N LEU A 46 19.81 -8.04 3.15
CA LEU A 46 18.63 -7.88 3.99
C LEU A 46 17.62 -6.89 3.38
N ALA A 47 18.07 -5.79 2.80
CA ALA A 47 17.19 -4.84 2.10
C ALA A 47 16.43 -5.53 0.94
N ILE A 48 17.11 -6.35 0.14
CA ILE A 48 16.49 -7.12 -0.95
C ILE A 48 15.46 -8.11 -0.39
N ILE A 49 15.79 -8.82 0.70
CA ILE A 49 14.86 -9.77 1.34
C ILE A 49 13.61 -9.06 1.85
N VAL A 50 13.77 -7.91 2.51
CA VAL A 50 12.65 -7.10 3.01
C VAL A 50 11.80 -6.62 1.84
N ILE A 51 12.39 -6.11 0.75
CA ILE A 51 11.66 -5.70 -0.45
C ILE A 51 10.88 -6.87 -1.04
N ALA A 52 11.50 -8.05 -1.18
CA ALA A 52 10.86 -9.24 -1.72
C ALA A 52 9.68 -9.69 -0.85
N LEU A 53 9.85 -9.67 0.48
CA LEU A 53 8.80 -9.98 1.45
C LEU A 53 7.64 -8.96 1.35
N VAL A 54 7.96 -7.67 1.23
CA VAL A 54 6.96 -6.61 1.08
C VAL A 54 6.15 -6.81 -0.20
N VAL A 55 6.81 -7.04 -1.33
CA VAL A 55 6.15 -7.31 -2.61
C VAL A 55 5.28 -8.56 -2.55
N PHE A 56 5.75 -9.61 -1.88
CA PHE A 56 5.00 -10.86 -1.73
C PHE A 56 3.69 -10.65 -0.95
N ILE A 57 3.74 -9.93 0.17
CA ILE A 57 2.58 -9.68 1.03
C ILE A 57 1.60 -8.71 0.36
N GLU A 58 2.10 -7.63 -0.26
CA GLU A 58 1.26 -6.63 -0.92
C GLU A 58 0.58 -7.17 -2.20
N ARG A 59 1.20 -8.14 -2.90
CA ARG A 59 0.53 -8.89 -3.97
C ARG A 59 -0.48 -9.92 -3.45
N GLY A 60 -0.46 -10.20 -2.15
CA GLY A 60 -1.41 -11.07 -1.48
C GLY A 60 -2.83 -10.51 -1.58
N GLN A 61 -3.74 -11.34 -2.10
CA GLN A 61 -5.16 -11.02 -2.17
C GLN A 61 -5.99 -12.16 -1.59
N ARG A 62 -6.93 -11.81 -0.72
CA ARG A 62 -7.98 -12.71 -0.28
C ARG A 62 -9.11 -12.67 -1.31
N ARG A 63 -9.28 -13.78 -2.03
CA ARG A 63 -10.33 -13.91 -3.05
C ARG A 63 -11.64 -14.34 -2.39
N VAL A 64 -12.64 -13.47 -2.37
CA VAL A 64 -14.00 -13.83 -1.96
C VAL A 64 -14.78 -14.24 -3.22
N THR A 65 -15.21 -15.49 -3.31
CA THR A 65 -15.96 -15.98 -4.47
C THR A 65 -17.36 -15.34 -4.51
N VAL A 66 -17.74 -14.85 -5.68
CA VAL A 66 -19.05 -14.26 -5.95
C VAL A 66 -19.65 -14.99 -7.14
N ASN A 67 -20.89 -15.46 -6.98
CA ASN A 67 -21.64 -16.09 -8.05
C ASN A 67 -22.63 -15.08 -8.62
N TYR A 68 -22.75 -15.03 -9.94
CA TYR A 68 -23.81 -14.27 -10.59
C TYR A 68 -25.08 -15.10 -10.64
N ALA A 69 -26.21 -14.45 -10.38
CA ALA A 69 -27.52 -15.03 -10.57
C ALA A 69 -27.68 -15.50 -12.01
N LYS A 70 -28.14 -16.75 -12.17
CA LYS A 70 -28.41 -17.36 -13.46
C LYS A 70 -29.43 -16.49 -14.21
N ARG A 71 -29.04 -15.93 -15.36
CA ARG A 71 -29.98 -15.28 -16.27
C ARG A 71 -30.41 -16.32 -17.29
N GLN A 72 -31.69 -16.69 -17.25
CA GLN A 72 -32.29 -17.52 -18.29
C GLN A 72 -32.71 -16.58 -19.43
N GLN A 73 -32.01 -16.64 -20.56
CA GLN A 73 -32.41 -15.94 -21.77
C GLN A 73 -32.75 -17.00 -22.82
N GLY A 74 -34.04 -17.23 -23.06
CA GLY A 74 -34.55 -18.31 -23.92
C GLY A 74 -34.55 -19.71 -23.26
N ARG A 75 -34.31 -20.76 -24.06
CA ARG A 75 -34.23 -22.18 -23.62
C ARG A 75 -32.86 -22.60 -23.08
N GLN A 76 -31.86 -21.71 -23.11
CA GLN A 76 -30.51 -22.03 -22.64
C GLN A 76 -30.19 -21.29 -21.34
N MET A 77 -29.75 -22.05 -20.34
CA MET A 77 -29.31 -21.52 -19.05
C MET A 77 -27.85 -21.10 -19.18
N TYR A 78 -27.59 -19.80 -19.32
CA TYR A 78 -26.23 -19.28 -19.25
C TYR A 78 -25.83 -19.08 -17.80
N GLN A 79 -24.93 -19.93 -17.33
CA GLN A 79 -24.25 -19.76 -16.05
C GLN A 79 -22.98 -18.95 -16.30
N ALA A 80 -22.99 -17.70 -15.86
CA ALA A 80 -21.75 -16.92 -15.83
C ALA A 80 -20.74 -17.63 -14.90
N PRO A 81 -19.47 -17.75 -15.31
CA PRO A 81 -18.44 -18.36 -14.47
C PRO A 81 -18.35 -17.64 -13.12
N ALA A 82 -18.01 -18.41 -12.08
CA ALA A 82 -17.80 -17.84 -10.75
C ALA A 82 -16.69 -16.78 -10.82
N SER A 83 -17.01 -15.57 -10.34
CA SER A 83 -16.04 -14.49 -10.24
C SER A 83 -15.53 -14.41 -8.80
N HIS A 84 -14.50 -13.62 -8.59
CA HIS A 84 -13.97 -13.34 -7.27
C HIS A 84 -13.88 -11.83 -7.08
N LEU A 85 -14.28 -11.37 -5.90
CA LEU A 85 -13.98 -10.03 -5.42
C LEU A 85 -12.61 -10.09 -4.73
N PRO A 86 -11.56 -9.49 -5.31
CA PRO A 86 -10.25 -9.49 -4.70
C PRO A 86 -10.20 -8.44 -3.57
N LEU A 87 -9.92 -8.89 -2.35
CA LEU A 87 -9.61 -8.00 -1.23
C LEU A 87 -8.10 -8.06 -0.98
N LYS A 88 -7.39 -6.95 -1.13
CA LYS A 88 -5.94 -6.88 -0.83
C LYS A 88 -5.73 -7.05 0.68
N VAL A 89 -4.58 -7.58 1.07
CA VAL A 89 -4.20 -7.69 2.50
C VAL A 89 -4.12 -6.30 3.15
N ASN A 90 -3.56 -5.33 2.40
CA ASN A 90 -3.50 -3.94 2.80
C ASN A 90 -4.35 -3.09 1.85
N MET A 91 -5.55 -2.72 2.31
CA MET A 91 -6.44 -1.83 1.53
C MET A 91 -6.03 -0.36 1.67
N ALA A 92 -5.31 0.00 2.73
CA ALA A 92 -4.90 1.36 3.03
C ALA A 92 -3.60 1.78 2.31
N GLY A 93 -2.85 0.81 1.78
CA GLY A 93 -1.55 1.03 1.15
C GLY A 93 -0.54 1.64 2.11
N VAL A 94 0.24 2.61 1.62
CA VAL A 94 1.32 3.29 2.37
C VAL A 94 0.84 4.43 3.25
N ILE A 95 -0.32 4.98 2.92
CA ILE A 95 -0.79 6.26 3.45
C ILE A 95 -0.77 6.31 4.99
N PRO A 96 -1.19 5.25 5.72
CA PRO A 96 -1.08 5.23 7.18
C PRO A 96 0.34 5.42 7.72
N ALA A 97 1.34 4.79 7.09
CA ALA A 97 2.73 4.90 7.51
C ALA A 97 3.29 6.31 7.28
N ILE A 98 2.89 6.96 6.19
CA ILE A 98 3.24 8.37 5.90
C ILE A 98 2.64 9.28 6.97
N PHE A 99 1.34 9.16 7.27
CA PHE A 99 0.70 10.00 8.28
C PHE A 99 1.30 9.81 9.67
N ALA A 100 1.57 8.56 10.08
CA ALA A 100 2.24 8.26 11.34
C ALA A 100 3.62 8.94 11.41
N SER A 101 4.41 8.89 10.34
CA SER A 101 5.72 9.54 10.28
C SER A 101 5.63 11.07 10.33
N SER A 102 4.67 11.68 9.62
CA SER A 102 4.51 13.14 9.62
C SER A 102 4.07 13.68 10.98
N ILE A 103 3.24 12.93 11.70
CA ILE A 103 2.76 13.33 13.03
C ILE A 103 3.89 13.25 14.06
N LEU A 104 4.79 12.26 13.97
CA LEU A 104 5.94 12.19 14.87
C LEU A 104 7.03 13.23 14.55
N LEU A 105 7.20 13.57 13.27
CA LEU A 105 8.16 14.60 12.86
C LEU A 105 7.71 16.01 13.26
N PHE A 106 6.41 16.24 13.46
CA PHE A 106 5.87 17.55 13.78
C PHE A 106 6.36 18.08 15.15
N PRO A 107 6.18 17.38 16.29
CA PRO A 107 6.73 17.82 17.57
C PRO A 107 8.25 17.94 17.56
N ALA A 108 8.95 17.01 16.89
CA ALA A 108 10.41 17.04 16.79
C ALA A 108 10.90 18.31 16.06
N SER A 109 10.23 18.69 14.96
CA SER A 109 10.54 19.93 14.23
C SER A 109 10.27 21.18 15.06
N VAL A 110 9.13 21.22 15.77
CA VAL A 110 8.77 22.34 16.64
C VAL A 110 9.80 22.49 17.76
N ALA A 111 10.20 21.40 18.40
CA ALA A 111 11.24 21.43 19.43
C ALA A 111 12.62 21.79 18.88
N GLN A 112 12.94 21.42 17.64
CA GLN A 112 14.19 21.86 17.02
C GLN A 112 14.20 23.37 16.73
N TRP A 113 13.05 23.97 16.39
CA TRP A 113 12.94 25.41 16.10
C TRP A 113 12.81 26.28 17.35
N PHE A 114 12.12 25.78 18.38
CA PHE A 114 11.79 26.54 19.59
C PHE A 114 12.55 26.09 20.84
N GLY A 115 13.23 24.93 20.82
CA GLY A 115 13.99 24.37 21.94
C GLY A 115 15.29 25.09 22.27
N SER A 116 15.74 26.02 21.42
CA SER A 116 16.91 26.86 21.68
C SER A 116 16.62 28.07 22.59
N ALA A 117 15.38 28.22 23.06
CA ALA A 117 15.01 29.25 24.02
C ALA A 117 15.16 28.72 25.46
N ASP A 118 15.84 29.49 26.33
CA ASP A 118 16.22 29.22 27.73
C ASP A 118 15.09 28.71 28.67
N SER A 119 13.84 28.66 28.23
CA SER A 119 12.66 28.28 29.04
C SER A 119 11.95 27.00 28.58
N SER A 120 12.58 26.21 27.70
CA SER A 120 11.92 25.10 27.00
C SER A 120 12.55 23.70 27.21
N ASP A 121 13.19 23.46 28.35
CA ASP A 121 13.73 22.14 28.75
C ASP A 121 12.72 20.99 28.55
N TRP A 122 11.44 21.22 28.87
CA TRP A 122 10.39 20.22 28.69
C TRP A 122 10.12 19.87 27.21
N LEU A 123 10.31 20.83 26.30
CA LEU A 123 10.17 20.61 24.85
C LEU A 123 11.35 19.79 24.32
N GLN A 124 12.55 20.06 24.85
CA GLN A 124 13.77 19.39 24.48
C GLN A 124 13.81 17.95 24.99
N ASP A 125 13.39 17.72 26.24
CA ASP A 125 13.19 16.38 26.81
C ASP A 125 12.15 15.58 26.02
N LEU A 126 11.05 16.22 25.60
CA LEU A 126 10.03 15.58 24.77
C LEU A 126 10.57 15.24 23.37
N ALA A 127 11.39 16.10 22.77
CA ALA A 127 12.02 15.87 21.47
C ALA A 127 13.03 14.72 21.51
N VAL A 128 13.82 14.66 22.58
CA VAL A 128 14.74 13.55 22.83
C VAL A 128 13.94 12.26 23.04
N ALA A 129 12.86 12.31 23.83
CA ALA A 129 11.97 11.17 24.09
C ALA A 129 11.28 10.62 22.82
N ILE A 130 10.95 11.51 21.87
CA ILE A 130 10.37 11.17 20.56
C ILE A 130 11.47 10.89 19.51
N GLY A 131 12.74 10.98 19.88
CA GLY A 131 13.87 10.75 18.99
C GLY A 131 13.90 9.33 18.41
N PRO A 132 14.45 9.15 17.19
CA PRO A 132 14.66 7.83 16.61
C PRO A 132 15.51 6.94 17.53
N GLY A 133 15.06 5.72 17.76
CA GLY A 133 15.76 4.73 18.60
C GLY A 133 15.32 4.69 20.07
N GLN A 134 14.48 5.63 20.52
CA GLN A 134 13.90 5.57 21.85
C GLN A 134 12.71 4.60 21.92
N PRO A 135 12.52 3.88 23.05
CA PRO A 135 11.37 2.99 23.24
C PRO A 135 10.02 3.71 23.11
N LEU A 136 9.94 4.96 23.58
CA LEU A 136 8.73 5.76 23.51
C LEU A 136 8.33 6.06 22.05
N ASN A 137 9.29 6.43 21.20
CA ASN A 137 9.08 6.64 19.78
C ASN A 137 8.52 5.36 19.11
N ILE A 138 9.10 4.19 19.41
CA ILE A 138 8.67 2.90 18.84
C ILE A 138 7.22 2.59 19.22
N ILE A 139 6.84 2.78 20.48
CA ILE A 139 5.48 2.52 20.96
C ILE A 139 4.47 3.48 20.32
N LEU A 140 4.76 4.78 20.31
CA LEU A 140 3.90 5.80 19.70
C LEU A 140 3.76 5.59 18.19
N PHE A 141 4.86 5.28 17.50
CA PHE A 141 4.87 5.03 16.07
C PHE A 141 4.04 3.81 15.70
N THR A 142 4.20 2.70 16.44
CA THR A 142 3.40 1.49 16.26
C THR A 142 1.92 1.78 16.50
N GLY A 143 1.59 2.49 17.59
CA GLY A 143 0.22 2.88 17.91
C GLY A 143 -0.42 3.71 16.81
N PHE A 144 0.30 4.71 16.28
CA PHE A 144 -0.18 5.53 15.17
C PHE A 144 -0.34 4.73 13.88
N ILE A 145 0.60 3.84 13.53
CA ILE A 145 0.45 2.98 12.34
C ILE A 145 -0.83 2.15 12.44
N VAL A 146 -1.06 1.49 13.57
CA VAL A 146 -2.26 0.67 13.77
C VAL A 146 -3.51 1.53 13.68
N PHE A 147 -3.55 2.65 14.40
CA PHE A 147 -4.68 3.58 14.39
C PHE A 147 -5.01 4.08 12.97
N PHE A 148 -4.03 4.61 12.25
CA PHE A 148 -4.23 5.13 10.89
C PHE A 148 -4.58 4.03 9.88
N CYS A 149 -4.09 2.80 10.07
CA CYS A 149 -4.44 1.69 9.19
C CYS A 149 -5.94 1.35 9.31
N PHE A 150 -6.47 1.28 10.54
CA PHE A 150 -7.90 1.08 10.76
C PHE A 150 -8.73 2.28 10.29
N PHE A 151 -8.34 3.48 10.67
CA PHE A 151 -9.04 4.71 10.33
C PHE A 151 -9.15 4.92 8.82
N TYR A 152 -8.03 4.79 8.10
CA TYR A 152 -8.01 4.97 6.65
C TYR A 152 -8.77 3.87 5.90
N THR A 153 -8.66 2.61 6.35
CA THR A 153 -9.42 1.51 5.74
C THR A 153 -10.93 1.74 5.87
N ALA A 154 -11.39 2.19 7.05
CA ALA A 154 -12.81 2.47 7.29
C ALA A 154 -13.34 3.67 6.49
N LEU A 155 -12.51 4.70 6.27
CA LEU A 155 -12.88 5.85 5.45
C LEU A 155 -12.94 5.53 3.96
N MET A 156 -11.99 4.75 3.45
CA MET A 156 -11.88 4.48 2.01
C MET A 156 -12.87 3.40 1.55
N PHE A 157 -13.12 2.39 2.40
CA PHE A 157 -13.89 1.22 2.00
C PHE A 157 -15.21 1.14 2.75
N ASN A 158 -16.31 1.40 2.05
CA ASN A 158 -17.66 1.26 2.59
C ASN A 158 -18.26 -0.13 2.24
N PRO A 159 -18.35 -1.09 3.20
CA PRO A 159 -18.86 -2.44 2.91
C PRO A 159 -20.32 -2.45 2.45
N SER A 160 -21.10 -1.45 2.85
CA SER A 160 -22.52 -1.34 2.50
C SER A 160 -22.69 -1.02 1.01
N GLU A 161 -21.90 -0.08 0.48
CA GLU A 161 -21.90 0.26 -0.96
C GLU A 161 -21.42 -0.91 -1.82
N VAL A 162 -20.40 -1.64 -1.37
CA VAL A 162 -19.90 -2.82 -2.09
C VAL A 162 -20.97 -3.91 -2.13
N ALA A 163 -21.67 -4.16 -1.02
CA ALA A 163 -22.78 -5.12 -0.98
C ALA A 163 -23.95 -4.71 -1.88
N ASP A 164 -24.29 -3.42 -1.93
CA ASP A 164 -25.34 -2.91 -2.82
C ASP A 164 -24.94 -2.96 -4.29
N ASN A 165 -23.67 -2.71 -4.62
CA ASN A 165 -23.15 -2.88 -5.98
C ASN A 165 -23.14 -4.35 -6.41
N LEU A 166 -22.80 -5.29 -5.53
CA LEU A 166 -22.94 -6.73 -5.78
C LEU A 166 -24.41 -7.09 -6.05
N LYS A 167 -25.33 -6.62 -5.21
CA LYS A 167 -26.77 -6.85 -5.39
C LYS A 167 -27.28 -6.29 -6.72
N ARG A 168 -26.90 -5.05 -7.09
CA ARG A 168 -27.29 -4.40 -8.35
C ARG A 168 -26.73 -5.12 -9.58
N SER A 169 -25.50 -5.64 -9.50
CA SER A 169 -24.89 -6.43 -10.58
C SER A 169 -25.43 -7.87 -10.67
N GLY A 170 -26.36 -8.26 -9.80
CA GLY A 170 -26.91 -9.62 -9.74
C GLY A 170 -25.92 -10.64 -9.19
N ALA A 171 -24.87 -10.18 -8.50
CA ALA A 171 -23.83 -11.01 -7.91
C ALA A 171 -24.12 -11.20 -6.41
N PHE A 172 -23.88 -12.41 -5.90
CA PHE A 172 -24.05 -12.72 -4.47
C PHE A 172 -22.96 -13.62 -3.96
N VAL A 173 -22.63 -13.47 -2.67
CA VAL A 173 -21.70 -14.35 -1.98
C VAL A 173 -22.44 -15.65 -1.62
N PRO A 174 -21.93 -16.83 -2.02
CA PRO A 174 -22.58 -18.10 -1.69
C PRO A 174 -22.75 -18.27 -0.18
N GLY A 175 -23.95 -18.66 0.25
CA GLY A 175 -24.25 -18.91 1.67
C GLY A 175 -24.67 -17.67 2.49
N ILE A 176 -24.69 -16.47 1.92
CA ILE A 176 -25.02 -15.22 2.63
C ILE A 176 -26.14 -14.49 1.90
N ARG A 177 -27.14 -13.98 2.64
CA ARG A 177 -28.26 -13.25 2.01
C ARG A 177 -27.77 -11.89 1.48
N PRO A 178 -28.13 -11.50 0.24
CA PRO A 178 -27.74 -10.20 -0.34
C PRO A 178 -28.24 -9.01 0.49
N GLY A 179 -27.43 -7.95 0.56
CA GLY A 179 -27.71 -6.73 1.32
C GLY A 179 -26.93 -6.68 2.64
N LYS A 180 -27.62 -6.35 3.75
CA LYS A 180 -26.97 -6.12 5.07
C LYS A 180 -26.09 -7.28 5.55
N GLN A 181 -26.49 -8.54 5.33
CA GLN A 181 -25.66 -9.68 5.75
C GLN A 181 -24.37 -9.80 4.94
N THR A 182 -24.41 -9.44 3.64
CA THR A 182 -23.20 -9.40 2.80
C THR A 182 -22.28 -8.28 3.25
N ALA A 183 -22.82 -7.11 3.60
CA ALA A 183 -22.04 -5.99 4.15
C ALA A 183 -21.33 -6.38 5.45
N ASN A 184 -22.04 -6.98 6.41
CA ASN A 184 -21.45 -7.42 7.69
C ASN A 184 -20.37 -8.49 7.50
N TYR A 185 -20.54 -9.39 6.53
CA TYR A 185 -19.53 -10.39 6.21
C TYR A 185 -18.27 -9.76 5.62
N ILE A 186 -18.42 -8.85 4.65
CA ILE A 186 -17.30 -8.13 4.05
C ILE A 186 -16.58 -7.29 5.11
N ASP A 187 -17.32 -6.60 5.97
CA ASP A 187 -16.77 -5.83 7.09
C ASP A 187 -15.92 -6.70 8.03
N GLY A 188 -16.47 -7.83 8.51
CA GLY A 188 -15.73 -8.75 9.37
C GLY A 188 -14.50 -9.37 8.69
N VAL A 189 -14.52 -9.55 7.37
CA VAL A 189 -13.36 -9.98 6.58
C VAL A 189 -12.30 -8.87 6.52
N LEU A 190 -12.70 -7.62 6.27
CA LEU A 190 -11.81 -6.47 6.22
C LEU A 190 -11.15 -6.21 7.57
N THR A 191 -11.91 -6.18 8.67
CA THR A 191 -11.36 -5.96 10.01
C THR A 191 -10.25 -6.97 10.30
N ARG A 192 -10.47 -8.26 10.01
CA ARG A 192 -9.44 -9.29 10.21
C ARG A 192 -8.22 -9.08 9.33
N LEU A 193 -8.43 -8.74 8.05
CA LEU A 193 -7.31 -8.44 7.14
C LEU A 193 -6.51 -7.23 7.61
N THR A 194 -7.16 -6.16 8.06
CA THR A 194 -6.52 -4.94 8.57
C THR A 194 -5.72 -5.18 9.84
N ILE A 195 -6.14 -6.11 10.72
CA ILE A 195 -5.31 -6.53 11.87
C ILE A 195 -3.96 -7.07 11.39
N PHE A 196 -3.96 -8.00 10.43
CA PHE A 196 -2.72 -8.56 9.89
C PHE A 196 -1.93 -7.52 9.08
N GLY A 197 -2.61 -6.69 8.29
CA GLY A 197 -1.99 -5.63 7.49
C GLY A 197 -1.29 -4.59 8.34
N SER A 198 -1.93 -4.08 9.40
CA SER A 198 -1.35 -3.10 10.32
C SER A 198 -0.15 -3.65 11.09
N ALA A 199 -0.23 -4.90 11.56
CA ALA A 199 0.89 -5.57 12.21
C ALA A 199 2.10 -5.73 11.27
N TYR A 200 1.84 -6.11 10.02
CA TYR A 200 2.88 -6.21 8.99
C TYR A 200 3.54 -4.86 8.68
N ILE A 201 2.75 -3.80 8.45
CA ILE A 201 3.28 -2.46 8.18
C ILE A 201 4.15 -1.98 9.35
N ALA A 202 3.67 -2.16 10.59
CA ALA A 202 4.44 -1.81 11.78
C ALA A 202 5.76 -2.58 11.84
N LEU A 203 5.75 -3.90 11.60
CA LEU A 203 6.96 -4.72 11.61
C LEU A 203 7.98 -4.24 10.57
N VAL A 204 7.54 -4.01 9.33
CA VAL A 204 8.43 -3.56 8.25
C VAL A 204 9.04 -2.19 8.55
N CYS A 205 8.26 -1.27 9.11
CA CYS A 205 8.76 0.06 9.46
C CYS A 205 9.75 0.02 10.64
N LEU A 206 9.50 -0.85 11.64
CA LEU A 206 10.35 -0.97 12.83
C LEU A 206 11.64 -1.76 12.59
N LEU A 207 11.63 -2.73 11.68
CA LEU A 207 12.74 -3.65 11.47
C LEU A 207 14.07 -2.90 11.22
N PRO A 208 14.14 -1.90 10.33
CA PRO A 208 15.38 -1.17 10.13
C PRO A 208 15.77 -0.29 11.31
N GLN A 209 14.80 0.24 12.06
CA GLN A 209 15.07 1.02 13.28
C GLN A 209 15.76 0.15 14.35
N PHE A 210 15.33 -1.11 14.51
CA PHE A 210 16.01 -2.07 15.38
C PHE A 210 17.43 -2.40 14.91
N LEU A 211 17.64 -2.55 13.60
CA LEU A 211 18.96 -2.84 13.05
C LEU A 211 19.95 -1.69 13.24
N VAL A 212 19.50 -0.44 13.07
CA VAL A 212 20.35 0.75 13.29
C VAL A 212 20.80 0.82 14.75
N VAL A 213 19.90 0.56 15.71
CA VAL A 213 20.24 0.59 17.14
C VAL A 213 21.21 -0.53 17.52
N MET A 214 21.03 -1.74 16.97
CA MET A 214 21.84 -2.91 17.33
C MET A 214 23.21 -2.95 16.64
N PHE A 215 23.26 -2.60 15.36
CA PHE A 215 24.48 -2.71 14.54
C PHE A 215 25.21 -1.38 14.36
N ASN A 216 24.63 -0.26 14.80
CA ASN A 216 25.22 1.09 14.73
C ASN A 216 25.66 1.51 13.32
N VAL A 217 25.05 0.92 12.29
CA VAL A 217 25.26 1.32 10.90
C VAL A 217 24.17 2.31 10.53
N PRO A 218 24.51 3.52 10.08
CA PRO A 218 23.51 4.50 9.63
C PRO A 218 22.82 3.96 8.38
N PHE A 219 21.66 3.34 8.55
CA PHE A 219 20.87 2.86 7.44
C PHE A 219 20.05 4.02 6.88
N TYR A 220 20.63 4.71 5.89
CA TYR A 220 20.00 5.85 5.21
C TYR A 220 18.69 5.48 4.49
N LEU A 221 18.48 4.20 4.18
CA LEU A 221 17.19 3.67 3.71
C LEU A 221 16.30 3.25 4.88
N GLY A 222 15.68 4.20 5.61
CA GLY A 222 14.71 3.85 6.66
C GLY A 222 13.62 2.83 6.21
N GLY A 223 13.08 2.05 7.15
CA GLY A 223 12.03 1.06 6.83
C GLY A 223 10.77 1.68 6.23
N THR A 224 10.42 2.87 6.70
CA THR A 224 9.32 3.66 6.15
C THR A 224 9.58 4.10 4.71
N SER A 225 10.80 4.54 4.37
CA SER A 225 11.12 4.99 3.02
C SER A 225 11.17 3.83 2.03
N MET A 226 11.68 2.66 2.44
CA MET A 226 11.60 1.43 1.63
C MET A 226 10.15 1.02 1.36
N LEU A 227 9.27 1.01 2.36
CA LEU A 227 7.86 0.67 2.20
C LEU A 227 7.18 1.64 1.22
N ILE A 228 7.42 2.95 1.37
CA ILE A 228 6.88 3.98 0.47
C ILE A 228 7.30 3.71 -0.97
N VAL A 229 8.59 3.47 -1.21
CA VAL A 229 9.12 3.22 -2.56
C VAL A 229 8.44 2.02 -3.21
N VAL A 230 8.38 0.88 -2.52
CA VAL A 230 7.84 -0.36 -3.09
C VAL A 230 6.37 -0.24 -3.46
N VAL A 231 5.54 0.25 -2.54
CA VAL A 231 4.09 0.27 -2.76
C VAL A 231 3.68 1.37 -3.73
N VAL A 232 4.33 2.55 -3.70
CA VAL A 232 4.02 3.61 -4.70
C VAL A 232 4.41 3.15 -6.11
N VAL A 233 5.54 2.45 -6.27
CA VAL A 233 5.91 1.86 -7.56
C VAL A 233 4.88 0.81 -8.00
N MET A 234 4.40 -0.05 -7.10
CA MET A 234 3.37 -1.03 -7.46
C MET A 234 2.04 -0.38 -7.82
N ASP A 235 1.61 0.66 -7.11
CA ASP A 235 0.39 1.40 -7.42
C ASP A 235 0.52 2.13 -8.76
N PHE A 236 1.67 2.75 -9.03
CA PHE A 236 1.96 3.37 -10.31
C PHE A 236 1.91 2.35 -11.45
N MET A 237 2.58 1.21 -11.30
CA MET A 237 2.56 0.13 -12.30
C MET A 237 1.16 -0.42 -12.53
N SER A 238 0.37 -0.60 -11.47
CA SER A 238 -1.03 -1.07 -11.58
C SER A 238 -1.90 -0.06 -12.32
N GLN A 239 -1.71 1.24 -12.08
CA GLN A 239 -2.46 2.29 -12.78
C GLN A 239 -2.06 2.38 -14.25
N VAL A 240 -0.76 2.32 -14.55
CA VAL A 240 -0.25 2.26 -15.93
C VAL A 240 -0.85 1.06 -16.68
N GLN A 241 -0.83 -0.13 -16.08
CA GLN A 241 -1.44 -1.33 -16.67
C GLN A 241 -2.94 -1.16 -16.91
N SER A 242 -3.68 -0.59 -15.96
CA SER A 242 -5.12 -0.34 -16.13
C SER A 242 -5.43 0.62 -17.29
N HIS A 243 -4.59 1.63 -17.46
CA HIS A 243 -4.71 2.59 -18.55
C HIS A 243 -4.38 1.96 -19.91
N LEU A 244 -3.31 1.17 -19.99
CA LEU A 244 -2.95 0.43 -21.19
C LEU A 244 -4.03 -0.58 -21.60
N MET A 245 -4.63 -1.29 -20.64
CA MET A 245 -5.74 -2.21 -20.91
C MET A 245 -6.96 -1.48 -21.51
N SER A 246 -7.29 -0.28 -21.02
CA SER A 246 -8.43 0.48 -21.56
C SER A 246 -8.26 0.84 -23.04
N HIS A 247 -7.04 1.14 -23.50
CA HIS A 247 -6.77 1.40 -24.91
C HIS A 247 -6.83 0.14 -25.79
N GLN A 248 -6.51 -1.04 -25.25
CA GLN A 248 -6.64 -2.31 -25.99
C GLN A 248 -8.11 -2.68 -26.22
N TYR A 249 -9.03 -2.33 -25.31
CA TYR A 249 -10.47 -2.55 -25.48
C TYR A 249 -11.07 -1.78 -26.67
N GLU A 250 -10.65 -0.53 -26.90
CA GLU A 250 -11.11 0.26 -28.06
C GLU A 250 -10.74 -0.41 -29.40
N GLY A 251 -9.54 -0.99 -29.49
CA GLY A 251 -9.07 -1.70 -30.69
C GLY A 251 -9.89 -2.95 -31.01
N VAL A 252 -10.29 -3.71 -29.99
CA VAL A 252 -11.11 -4.92 -30.16
C VAL A 252 -12.56 -4.57 -30.51
N MET A 253 -13.13 -3.53 -29.90
CA MET A 253 -14.49 -3.08 -30.22
C MET A 253 -14.61 -2.43 -31.61
N LYS A 254 -13.61 -1.67 -32.05
CA LYS A 254 -13.59 -1.06 -33.40
C LYS A 254 -13.49 -2.12 -34.50
N LYS A 255 -12.75 -3.21 -34.26
CA LYS A 255 -12.64 -4.36 -35.18
C LYS A 255 -13.94 -5.17 -35.26
N ALA A 256 -14.72 -5.25 -34.19
CA ALA A 256 -16.03 -5.90 -34.19
C ALA A 256 -17.10 -5.10 -34.97
N ASN A 257 -17.12 -3.77 -34.82
CA ASN A 257 -18.07 -2.89 -35.53
C ASN A 257 -17.83 -2.83 -37.05
N LEU A 258 -16.60 -3.06 -37.53
CA LEU A 258 -16.29 -3.14 -38.97
C LEU A 258 -16.87 -4.38 -39.67
N SER A 259 -17.28 -5.42 -38.95
CA SER A 259 -17.94 -6.60 -39.55
C SER A 259 -19.45 -6.46 -39.72
N SER A 260 -20.07 -5.44 -39.09
CA SER A 260 -21.53 -5.23 -39.13
C SER A 260 -22.00 -4.36 -40.31
N ILE A 261 -21.10 -3.80 -41.12
CA ILE A 261 -21.43 -2.90 -42.26
C ILE A 261 -21.11 -3.60 -43.59
N GLY A 262 -21.35 -4.91 -43.70
CA GLY A 262 -21.10 -5.65 -44.93
C GLY A 262 -22.11 -6.77 -45.13
N SER A 263 -22.95 -6.62 -46.17
CA SER A 263 -23.90 -7.62 -46.68
C SER A 263 -25.26 -7.71 -45.98
N ALA A 264 -26.02 -6.61 -46.02
CA ALA A 264 -27.48 -6.69 -46.05
C ALA A 264 -27.96 -6.46 -47.51
N GLY A 265 -28.49 -7.51 -48.13
CA GLY A 265 -29.55 -7.39 -49.12
C GLY A 265 -29.16 -7.27 -50.59
N ARG A 266 -28.99 -8.43 -51.26
CA ARG A 266 -29.55 -8.66 -52.60
C ARG A 266 -29.73 -10.16 -52.80
N VAL A 267 -30.86 -10.68 -52.33
CA VAL A 267 -31.42 -11.94 -52.83
C VAL A 267 -32.29 -11.56 -54.03
N ARG A 268 -31.93 -12.11 -55.18
CA ARG A 268 -32.75 -12.14 -56.40
C ARG A 268 -33.33 -13.53 -56.52
#